data_AF-A0A7R7JE70-F1
#
_entry.id   AF-A0A7R7JE70-F1
#
_cell.length_a   1.000
_cell.length_b   1.000
_cell.length_c   1.000
_cell.angle_alpha   90.00
_cell.angle_beta   90.00
_cell.angle_gamma   90.00
#
_symmetry.space_group_name_H-M   'P 1'
#
loop_
_entity.id
_entity.type
_entity.pdbx_description
1 polymer ?
#
loop_
_entity_poly.entity_id
_entity_poly.type
_entity_poly.pdbx_seq_one_letter_code
_entity_poly.pdbx_strand_id
1 'polypeptide(L)'
;MIGQGARGMSVTPMQGFGEHKDFFHEDPLTRPVRVERFTADHRSTALVDAIVQTARTGEASDGPVAVLPVTGVFRIQSKKPAGAAEL
;
A
#
# COMPACT_ATOMS: atom_id res chain seq x y z
N MET A 1 7.73 7.43 1.88
CA MET A 1 7.86 5.95 2.01
C MET A 1 9.27 5.42 1.78
N ILE A 2 9.96 5.73 0.66
CA ILE A 2 11.33 5.20 0.41
C ILE A 2 12.36 5.66 1.46
N GLY A 3 12.22 6.87 1.99
CA GLY A 3 13.08 7.40 3.07
C GLY A 3 12.95 6.69 4.42
N GLN A 4 11.93 5.86 4.63
CA GLN A 4 11.73 5.08 5.86
C GLN A 4 12.32 3.66 5.77
N GLY A 5 13.21 3.40 4.80
CA GLY A 5 13.85 2.10 4.63
C GLY A 5 12.99 1.03 3.97
N ALA A 6 11.84 1.39 3.40
CA ALA A 6 10.93 0.45 2.74
C ALA A 6 11.55 -0.09 1.44
N ARG A 7 11.99 -1.36 1.46
CA ARG A 7 12.52 -2.08 0.28
C ARG A 7 11.47 -3.09 -0.21
N GLY A 8 10.81 -2.77 -1.34
CA GLY A 8 9.86 -3.67 -2.02
C GLY A 8 8.40 -3.34 -1.71
N MET A 9 7.64 -2.99 -2.74
CA MET A 9 6.22 -2.65 -2.68
C MET A 9 5.55 -3.22 -3.93
N SER A 10 4.39 -3.84 -3.76
CA SER A 10 3.57 -4.29 -4.88
C SER A 10 2.50 -3.23 -5.14
N VAL A 11 2.36 -2.84 -6.40
CA VAL A 11 1.32 -1.90 -6.84
C VAL A 11 0.46 -2.61 -7.87
N THR A 12 -0.83 -2.70 -7.61
CA THR A 12 -1.80 -3.35 -8.51
C THR A 12 -2.85 -2.32 -8.91
N PRO A 13 -3.00 -2.02 -10.22
CA PRO A 13 -4.13 -1.23 -10.69
C PRO A 13 -5.44 -1.94 -10.35
N MET A 14 -6.39 -1.21 -9.77
CA MET A 14 -7.72 -1.71 -9.48
C MET A 14 -8.76 -1.00 -10.34
N GLN A 15 -9.84 -1.71 -10.62
CA GLN A 15 -11.11 -1.09 -10.98
C GLN A 15 -11.97 -1.11 -9.73
N GLY A 16 -12.23 0.08 -9.18
CA GLY A 16 -13.08 0.26 -8.02
C GLY A 16 -14.35 1.01 -8.43
N PHE A 17 -15.48 0.61 -7.87
CA PHE A 17 -16.69 1.42 -7.84
C PHE A 17 -16.71 2.15 -6.50
N GLY A 18 -16.46 3.47 -6.50
CA GLY A 18 -16.63 4.35 -5.33
C GLY A 18 -17.82 5.29 -5.53
N GLU A 19 -18.13 6.14 -4.54
CA GLU A 19 -19.22 7.13 -4.67
C GLU A 19 -18.97 8.17 -5.80
N HIS A 20 -17.75 8.23 -6.34
CA HIS A 20 -17.44 9.05 -7.49
C HIS A 20 -17.77 8.34 -8.81
N LYS A 21 -18.98 8.56 -9.30
CA LYS A 21 -19.48 8.10 -10.60
C LYS A 21 -19.16 9.10 -11.71
N ASP A 22 -17.89 9.28 -12.03
CA ASP A 22 -17.50 10.03 -13.24
C ASP A 22 -17.66 9.14 -14.48
N PHE A 23 -18.88 9.06 -14.99
CA PHE A 23 -19.20 8.33 -16.22
C PHE A 23 -18.78 9.06 -17.52
N PHE A 24 -18.30 10.30 -17.43
CA PHE A 24 -18.12 11.19 -18.58
C PHE A 24 -16.71 11.75 -18.78
N HIS A 25 -15.74 11.39 -17.92
CA HIS A 25 -14.36 11.83 -18.10
C HIS A 25 -13.50 10.71 -18.72
N GLU A 26 -12.99 10.97 -19.93
CA GLU A 26 -11.94 10.20 -20.61
C GLU A 26 -10.56 10.34 -19.94
N ASP A 27 -10.49 10.77 -18.67
CA ASP A 27 -9.22 10.90 -17.98
C ASP A 27 -8.87 9.58 -17.25
N PRO A 28 -7.89 8.80 -17.74
CA PRO A 28 -7.52 7.51 -17.17
C PRO A 28 -6.79 7.61 -15.82
N LEU A 29 -6.64 8.80 -15.23
CA LEU A 29 -5.88 9.06 -14.01
C LEU A 29 -6.63 8.73 -12.70
N THR A 30 -7.93 8.47 -12.73
CA THR A 30 -8.70 7.97 -11.57
C THR A 30 -8.73 6.44 -11.48
N ARG A 31 -7.63 5.77 -11.85
CA ARG A 31 -7.51 4.33 -11.58
C ARG A 31 -7.02 4.14 -10.14
N PRO A 32 -7.87 3.72 -9.20
CA PRO A 32 -7.40 3.42 -7.85
C PRO A 32 -6.32 2.34 -7.93
N VAL A 33 -5.26 2.50 -7.15
CA VAL A 33 -4.21 1.49 -7.03
C VAL A 33 -4.28 0.83 -5.67
N ARG A 34 -4.08 -0.49 -5.64
CA ARG A 34 -3.78 -1.21 -4.41
C ARG A 34 -2.29 -1.16 -4.19
N VAL A 35 -1.89 -0.70 -3.02
CA VAL A 35 -0.50 -0.74 -2.58
C VAL A 35 -0.38 -1.77 -1.48
N GLU A 36 0.45 -2.78 -1.69
CA GLU A 36 0.74 -3.82 -0.69
C GLU A 36 2.19 -3.73 -0.26
N ARG A 37 2.37 -3.62 1.07
CA ARG A 37 3.68 -3.56 1.70
C ARG A 37 3.68 -4.45 2.94
N PHE A 38 4.68 -5.30 3.03
CA PHE A 38 4.98 -6.07 4.22
C PHE A 38 6.01 -5.32 5.06
N THR A 39 5.79 -5.23 6.37
CA THR A 39 6.74 -4.64 7.29
C THR A 39 6.81 -5.42 8.59
N ALA A 40 7.86 -5.17 9.39
CA ALA A 40 7.95 -5.74 10.73
C ALA A 40 6.85 -5.15 11.63
N ASP A 41 6.31 -5.98 12.53
CA ASP A 41 5.16 -5.61 13.38
C ASP A 41 5.34 -4.28 14.12
N HIS A 42 6.51 -4.09 14.75
CA HIS A 42 6.88 -2.87 15.46
C HIS A 42 6.95 -1.59 14.60
N ARG A 43 6.98 -1.72 13.26
CA ARG A 43 6.99 -0.59 12.30
C ARG A 43 5.63 -0.35 11.65
N SER A 44 4.66 -1.25 11.85
CA SER A 44 3.35 -1.19 11.19
C SER A 44 2.64 0.14 11.44
N THR A 45 2.59 0.59 12.70
CA THR A 45 1.97 1.87 13.08
C THR A 45 2.62 3.06 12.39
N ALA A 46 3.95 3.17 12.43
CA ALA A 46 4.67 4.26 11.80
C ALA A 46 4.49 4.29 10.27
N LEU A 47 4.38 3.12 9.64
CA LEU A 47 4.09 3.02 8.22
C LEU A 47 2.66 3.49 7.89
N VAL A 48 1.67 3.07 8.69
CA VAL A 48 0.27 3.50 8.52
C VAL A 48 0.17 5.02 8.66
N ASP A 49 0.78 5.60 9.70
CA ASP A 49 0.77 7.05 9.91
C ASP A 49 1.39 7.79 8.72
N ALA A 50 2.52 7.29 8.21
CA ALA A 50 3.16 7.87 7.04
C ALA A 50 2.28 7.77 5.78
N ILE A 51 1.58 6.65 5.56
CA ILE A 51 0.65 6.49 4.42
C ILE A 51 -0.52 7.46 4.57
N VAL A 52 -1.16 7.52 5.73
CA VAL A 52 -2.31 8.40 5.96
C VAL A 52 -1.92 9.87 5.79
N GLN A 53 -0.78 10.30 6.35
CA GLN A 53 -0.32 11.68 6.21
C GLN A 53 0.04 12.06 4.77
N THR A 54 0.55 11.12 3.98
CA THR A 54 1.00 11.40 2.61
C THR A 54 -0.11 11.26 1.57
N ALA A 55 -1.06 10.36 1.79
CA ALA A 55 -2.14 10.05 0.85
C ALA A 55 -3.42 10.86 1.10
N ARG A 56 -3.60 11.45 2.29
CA ARG A 56 -4.80 12.22 2.61
C ARG A 56 -4.89 13.48 1.76
N THR A 57 -5.94 13.57 0.95
CA THR A 57 -6.33 14.77 0.21
C THR A 57 -7.43 15.55 0.92
N GLY A 58 -8.21 14.87 1.78
CA GLY A 58 -9.40 15.42 2.44
C GLY A 58 -10.70 15.20 1.65
N GLU A 59 -10.63 14.61 0.46
CA GLU A 59 -11.77 14.27 -0.37
C GLU A 59 -12.37 12.91 0.02
N ALA A 60 -13.64 12.69 -0.35
CA ALA A 60 -14.34 11.42 -0.10
C ALA A 60 -13.73 10.20 -0.83
N SER A 61 -12.81 10.44 -1.77
CA SER A 61 -12.07 9.43 -2.51
C SER A 61 -10.83 8.90 -1.80
N ASP A 62 -10.46 9.46 -0.62
CA ASP A 62 -9.36 8.96 0.20
C ASP A 62 -9.66 7.50 0.62
N GLY A 63 -8.90 6.56 0.05
CA GLY A 63 -9.11 5.13 0.26
C GLY A 63 -8.67 4.65 1.66
N PRO A 64 -9.19 3.50 2.11
CA PRO A 64 -8.83 2.94 3.42
C PRO A 64 -7.42 2.33 3.41
N VAL A 65 -6.79 2.30 4.60
CA VAL A 65 -5.57 1.52 4.87
C VAL A 65 -5.96 0.34 5.75
N ALA A 66 -5.66 -0.87 5.29
CA ALA A 66 -5.91 -2.10 6.03
C ALA A 66 -4.58 -2.74 6.47
N VAL A 67 -4.53 -3.20 7.72
CA VAL A 67 -3.39 -3.95 8.27
C VAL A 67 -3.80 -5.41 8.44
N LEU A 68 -3.06 -6.30 7.79
CA LEU A 68 -3.31 -7.74 7.81
C LEU A 68 -2.09 -8.44 8.42
N PRO A 69 -2.27 -9.33 9.43
CA PRO A 69 -1.16 -10.08 10.01
C PRO A 69 -0.64 -11.11 9.01
N VAL A 70 0.68 -11.17 8.86
CA VAL A 70 1.36 -12.10 7.94
C VAL A 70 2.31 -12.96 8.74
N THR A 71 2.12 -14.28 8.66
CA THR A 71 2.88 -15.25 9.45
C THR A 71 4.28 -15.53 8.90
N GLY A 72 4.53 -15.22 7.64
CA GLY A 72 5.85 -15.39 7.03
C GLY A 72 5.96 -14.78 5.65
N VAL A 73 7.15 -14.28 5.33
CA VAL A 73 7.53 -13.78 4.00
C VAL A 73 8.77 -14.56 3.58
N PHE A 74 8.80 -15.08 2.36
CA PHE A 74 9.89 -15.90 1.85
C PHE A 74 10.43 -15.35 0.53
N ARG A 75 11.75 -15.39 0.37
CA ARG A 75 12.41 -15.06 -0.89
C ARG A 75 12.53 -16.30 -1.77
N ILE A 76 12.00 -16.24 -2.98
CA ILE A 76 12.04 -17.35 -3.94
C ILE A 76 13.48 -17.68 -4.34
N GLN A 77 14.29 -16.66 -4.67
CA GLN A 77 15.66 -16.85 -5.15
C GLN A 77 16.54 -17.59 -4.12
N SER A 78 16.44 -17.25 -2.83
CA SER A 78 17.27 -17.83 -1.77
C SER A 78 16.58 -18.97 -1.01
N LYS A 79 15.28 -19.21 -1.24
CA LYS A 79 14.42 -20.16 -0.49
C LYS A 79 14.50 -19.96 1.03
N LYS A 80 14.73 -18.73 1.49
CA LYS A 80 14.85 -18.37 2.92
C LYS A 80 13.76 -17.39 3.33
N PRO A 81 13.42 -17.32 4.64
CA PRO A 81 12.59 -16.25 5.17
C PRO A 81 13.21 -14.88 4.84
N ALA A 82 12.35 -13.91 4.50
CA ALA A 82 12.77 -12.52 4.35
C ALA A 82 13.21 -11.97 5.71
N GLY A 83 14.33 -11.27 5.74
CA GLY A 83 14.83 -10.69 6.99
C GLY A 83 14.01 -9.49 7.43
N ALA A 84 13.93 -9.24 8.73
CA ALA A 84 13.25 -8.06 9.28
C ALA A 84 13.84 -6.72 8.79
N ALA A 85 15.11 -6.70 8.35
CA ALA A 85 15.75 -5.52 7.76
C ALA A 85 15.26 -5.20 6.34
N GLU A 86 14.58 -6.14 5.69
CA GLU A 86 14.07 -6.00 4.32
C GLU A 86 12.57 -5.64 4.32
N LEU A 87 11.91 -5.79 5.48
CA LEU A 87 10.50 -5.50 5.77
C LEU A 87 10.36 -4.12 6.47
#